data_AF-K0VUC2-F1
#
_entry.id   AF-K0VUC2-F1
#
_cell.length_a   1.000
_cell.length_b   1.000
_cell.length_c   1.000
_cell.angle_alpha   90.00
_cell.angle_beta   90.00
_cell.angle_gamma   90.00
#
_symmetry.space_group_name_H-M   'P 1'
#
loop_
_entity.id
_entity.type
_entity.pdbx_description
1 polymer ?
#
loop_
_entity_poly.entity_id
_entity_poly.type
_entity_poly.pdbx_seq_one_letter_code
_entity_poly.pdbx_strand_id
1 'polypeptide(L)'
;TSKIRRDAHAIGGSCAFAVVVEGTVEPLAREVTASIHIPTIGIGASSACDGQILVTDDILGLFNDFRPRFVKRYDELGKRVADAAAAYADEVRSRKFPADEHTFKRRP
;
A
#
# COMPACT_ATOMS: atom_id res chain seq x y z
N THR A 1 -13.80 19.56 -11.35
CA THR A 1 -14.56 19.05 -10.18
C THR A 1 -15.93 18.49 -10.58
N SER A 2 -16.68 19.13 -11.48
CA SER A 2 -18.03 18.66 -11.90
C SER A 2 -18.07 17.23 -12.42
N LYS A 3 -17.02 16.76 -13.11
CA LYS A 3 -16.91 15.36 -13.57
C LYS A 3 -16.93 14.37 -12.39
N ILE A 4 -16.05 14.56 -11.40
CA ILE A 4 -15.94 13.67 -10.23
C ILE A 4 -17.27 13.58 -9.48
N ARG A 5 -17.98 14.71 -9.30
CA ARG A 5 -19.31 14.71 -8.66
C ARG A 5 -20.31 13.86 -9.43
N ARG A 6 -20.36 14.00 -10.77
CA ARG A 6 -21.25 13.20 -11.62
C ARG A 6 -20.91 11.72 -11.55
N ASP A 7 -19.62 11.39 -11.60
CA ASP A 7 -19.14 10.01 -11.54
C ASP A 7 -19.52 9.38 -10.19
N ALA A 8 -19.31 10.11 -9.08
CA ALA A 8 -19.72 9.68 -7.75
C ALA A 8 -21.22 9.41 -7.65
N HIS A 9 -22.08 10.32 -8.13
CA HIS A 9 -23.53 10.11 -8.12
C HIS A 9 -23.97 8.96 -9.03
N ALA A 10 -23.35 8.79 -10.20
CA ALA A 10 -23.65 7.68 -11.10
C ALA A 10 -23.31 6.33 -10.45
N ILE A 11 -22.15 6.23 -9.79
CA ILE A 11 -21.75 5.03 -9.05
C ILE A 11 -22.64 4.83 -7.83
N GLY A 12 -22.93 5.90 -7.07
CA GLY A 12 -23.81 5.88 -5.92
C GLY A 12 -25.27 5.59 -6.26
N GLY A 13 -25.71 5.77 -7.52
CA GLY A 13 -27.04 5.34 -8.00
C GLY A 13 -27.06 3.93 -8.57
N SER A 14 -25.93 3.23 -8.59
CA SER A 14 -25.78 1.87 -9.10
C SER A 14 -25.89 0.83 -7.97
N CYS A 15 -25.61 -0.44 -8.28
CA CYS A 15 -25.52 -1.52 -7.28
C CYS A 15 -24.12 -1.65 -6.64
N ALA A 16 -23.24 -0.66 -6.83
CA ALA A 16 -21.95 -0.64 -6.15
C ALA A 16 -22.16 -0.59 -4.63
N PHE A 17 -21.44 -1.43 -3.88
CA PHE A 17 -21.54 -1.44 -2.42
C PHE A 17 -20.63 -0.39 -1.76
N ALA A 18 -19.63 0.11 -2.48
CA ALA A 18 -18.68 1.14 -2.04
C ALA A 18 -17.97 1.75 -3.26
N VAL A 19 -17.27 2.88 -3.07
CA VAL A 19 -16.44 3.52 -4.11
C VAL A 19 -15.12 4.06 -3.54
N VAL A 20 -14.04 3.95 -4.30
CA VAL A 20 -12.74 4.53 -3.94
C VAL A 20 -12.66 5.98 -4.44
N VAL A 21 -12.24 6.89 -3.56
CA VAL A 21 -11.92 8.28 -3.90
C VAL A 21 -10.40 8.45 -3.82
N GLU A 22 -9.75 8.53 -4.97
CA GLU A 22 -8.30 8.57 -5.10
C GLU A 22 -7.81 9.95 -5.56
N GLY A 23 -6.71 10.43 -4.97
CA GLY A 23 -5.96 11.59 -5.47
C GLY A 23 -6.80 12.86 -5.63
N THR A 24 -7.78 13.06 -4.76
CA THR A 24 -8.79 14.11 -4.86
C THR A 24 -8.56 15.19 -3.81
N VAL A 25 -8.72 16.46 -4.18
CA VAL A 25 -8.59 17.58 -3.23
C VAL A 25 -9.59 17.43 -2.06
N GLU A 26 -9.12 17.67 -0.84
CA GLU A 26 -9.84 17.37 0.41
C GLU A 26 -11.30 17.89 0.41
N PRO A 27 -11.60 19.14 0.02
CA PRO A 27 -12.98 19.65 0.08
C PRO A 27 -13.93 18.91 -0.86
N LEU A 28 -13.43 18.46 -2.02
CA LEU A 28 -14.23 17.71 -2.98
C LEU A 28 -14.45 16.27 -2.52
N ALA A 29 -13.45 15.63 -1.92
CA ALA A 29 -13.59 14.28 -1.37
C ALA A 29 -14.60 14.25 -0.21
N ARG A 30 -14.56 15.25 0.66
CA ARG A 30 -15.55 15.45 1.73
C ARG A 30 -16.96 15.64 1.18
N GLU A 31 -17.11 16.49 0.15
CA GLU A 31 -18.40 16.72 -0.49
C GLU A 31 -18.95 15.44 -1.13
N VAL A 32 -18.12 14.69 -1.87
CA VAL A 32 -18.50 13.41 -2.49
C VAL A 32 -18.98 12.42 -1.43
N THR A 33 -18.26 12.32 -0.31
CA THR A 33 -18.64 11.42 0.79
C THR A 33 -20.01 11.79 1.37
N ALA A 34 -20.29 13.08 1.52
CA ALA A 34 -21.57 13.55 2.01
C ALA A 34 -22.72 13.43 0.98
N SER A 35 -22.42 13.25 -0.30
CA SER A 35 -23.41 13.34 -1.39
C SER A 35 -23.92 12.00 -1.91
N ILE A 36 -23.32 10.88 -1.51
CA ILE A 36 -23.72 9.53 -1.95
C ILE A 36 -23.99 8.63 -0.75
N HIS A 37 -24.86 7.65 -0.92
CA HIS A 37 -25.33 6.79 0.19
C HIS A 37 -24.42 5.58 0.46
N ILE A 38 -23.52 5.25 -0.47
CA ILE A 38 -22.61 4.12 -0.36
C ILE A 38 -21.29 4.57 0.31
N PRO A 39 -20.62 3.70 1.08
CA PRO A 39 -19.33 3.98 1.67
C PRO A 39 -18.27 4.45 0.66
N THR A 40 -17.52 5.46 1.06
CA THR A 40 -16.35 5.98 0.34
C THR A 40 -15.05 5.51 1.00
N ILE A 41 -14.10 5.06 0.19
CA ILE A 41 -12.76 4.62 0.65
C ILE A 41 -11.71 5.58 0.10
N GLY A 42 -11.06 6.34 0.97
CA GLY A 42 -10.09 7.37 0.59
C GLY A 42 -8.66 6.85 0.41
N ILE A 43 -7.96 7.32 -0.62
CA ILE A 43 -6.50 7.22 -0.77
C ILE A 43 -5.97 8.54 -1.33
N GLY A 44 -5.21 9.29 -0.53
CA GLY A 44 -4.81 10.65 -0.91
C GLY A 44 -6.00 11.57 -1.19
N ALA A 45 -7.06 11.44 -0.38
CA ALA A 45 -8.31 12.18 -0.51
C ALA A 45 -8.61 13.00 0.76
N SER A 46 -9.57 12.58 1.58
CA SER A 46 -9.93 13.22 2.85
C SER A 46 -10.08 12.17 3.95
N SER A 47 -9.78 12.55 5.19
CA SER A 47 -10.16 11.78 6.38
C SER A 47 -11.67 11.76 6.62
N ALA A 48 -12.44 12.55 5.85
CA ALA A 48 -13.89 12.50 5.85
C ALA A 48 -14.48 11.31 5.09
N CYS A 49 -13.70 10.57 4.29
CA CYS A 49 -14.16 9.32 3.68
C CYS A 49 -14.42 8.26 4.77
N ASP A 50 -15.41 7.38 4.54
CA ASP A 50 -15.88 6.39 5.52
C ASP A 50 -14.84 5.32 5.87
N GLY A 51 -13.91 5.06 4.95
CA GLY A 51 -12.74 4.22 5.15
C GLY A 51 -11.51 4.77 4.45
N GLN A 52 -10.37 4.14 4.67
CA GLN A 52 -9.09 4.52 4.08
C GLN A 52 -8.37 3.29 3.52
N ILE A 53 -7.63 3.49 2.44
CA ILE A 53 -6.75 2.47 1.86
C ILE A 53 -5.39 3.07 1.51
N LEU A 54 -4.35 2.25 1.66
CA LEU A 54 -3.00 2.51 1.17
C LEU A 54 -2.45 1.21 0.60
N VAL A 55 -1.47 1.31 -0.30
CA VAL A 55 -0.76 0.13 -0.82
C VAL A 55 0.15 -0.44 0.26
N THR A 56 0.16 -1.77 0.43
CA THR A 56 0.96 -2.45 1.46
C THR A 56 2.45 -2.12 1.36
N ASP A 57 2.99 -2.13 0.14
CA ASP A 57 4.42 -1.84 -0.09
C ASP A 57 4.79 -0.39 0.28
N ASP A 58 3.87 0.55 0.07
CA ASP A 58 4.03 1.96 0.42
C ASP A 58 4.03 2.15 1.94
N ILE A 59 3.12 1.51 2.67
CA ILE A 59 3.07 1.63 4.14
C ILE A 59 4.23 0.91 4.82
N LEU A 60 4.72 -0.18 4.24
CA LEU A 60 5.86 -0.95 4.76
C LEU A 60 7.21 -0.39 4.31
N GLY A 61 7.24 0.61 3.42
CA GLY A 61 8.49 1.20 2.92
C GLY A 61 9.36 0.16 2.19
N LEU A 62 8.73 -0.68 1.36
CA LEU A 62 9.46 -1.72 0.62
C LEU A 62 10.31 -1.13 -0.51
N PHE A 63 9.80 -0.07 -1.15
CA PHE A 63 10.50 0.67 -2.20
C PHE A 63 10.83 2.09 -1.73
N ASN A 64 12.04 2.57 -2.03
CA ASN A 64 12.56 3.84 -1.51
C ASN A 64 12.73 4.94 -2.55
N ASP A 65 12.60 4.63 -3.83
CA ASP A 65 12.90 5.58 -4.90
C ASP A 65 11.81 6.65 -5.06
N PHE A 66 10.58 6.34 -4.64
CA PHE A 66 9.46 7.27 -4.68
C PHE A 66 8.55 7.09 -3.47
N ARG A 67 8.19 8.21 -2.83
CA ARG A 67 7.21 8.22 -1.73
C ARG A 67 6.07 9.17 -2.10
N PRO A 68 4.85 8.67 -2.35
CA PRO A 68 3.70 9.53 -2.57
C PRO A 68 3.43 10.39 -1.33
N ARG A 69 3.09 11.67 -1.52
CA ARG A 69 2.90 12.63 -0.41
C ARG A 69 1.81 12.23 0.59
N PHE A 70 0.80 11.49 0.14
CA PHE A 70 -0.31 11.05 0.98
C PHE A 70 -0.01 9.78 1.79
N VAL A 71 1.13 9.13 1.56
CA VAL A 71 1.51 7.91 2.27
C VAL A 71 2.20 8.25 3.60
N LYS A 72 1.62 7.74 4.68
CA LYS A 72 2.33 7.57 5.95
C LYS A 72 3.00 6.20 5.95
N ARG A 73 4.34 6.19 6.01
CA ARG A 73 5.10 4.96 6.25
C ARG A 73 4.98 4.57 7.72
N TYR A 74 4.75 3.29 7.93
CA TYR A 74 4.75 2.65 9.24
C TYR A 74 6.02 1.82 9.45
N ASP A 75 6.78 1.56 8.38
CA ASP A 75 8.04 0.84 8.44
C ASP A 75 8.98 1.18 7.27
N GLU A 76 10.21 0.69 7.33
CA GLU A 76 11.27 0.78 6.30
C GLU A 76 11.79 -0.63 5.96
N LEU A 77 10.87 -1.51 5.56
CA LEU A 77 11.16 -2.93 5.31
C LEU A 77 12.15 -3.14 4.17
N GLY A 78 12.16 -2.25 3.16
CA GLY A 78 13.12 -2.30 2.05
C GLY A 78 14.57 -2.29 2.54
N LYS A 79 14.88 -1.54 3.60
CA LYS A 79 16.22 -1.53 4.20
C LYS A 79 16.57 -2.90 4.81
N ARG A 80 15.66 -3.49 5.58
CA ARG A 80 15.90 -4.81 6.20
C ARG A 80 16.04 -5.91 5.16
N VAL A 81 15.26 -5.85 4.08
CA VAL A 81 15.37 -6.79 2.95
C VAL A 81 16.74 -6.63 2.28
N ALA A 82 17.19 -5.39 2.04
CA ALA A 82 18.52 -5.13 1.48
C ALA A 82 19.65 -5.66 2.37
N ASP A 83 19.57 -5.40 3.68
CA ASP A 83 20.55 -5.87 4.67
C ASP A 83 20.60 -7.41 4.72
N ALA A 84 19.44 -8.08 4.73
CA ALA A 84 19.36 -9.55 4.70
C ALA A 84 19.92 -10.15 3.40
N ALA A 85 19.62 -9.53 2.25
CA ALA A 85 20.15 -9.97 0.96
C ALA A 85 21.67 -9.80 0.88
N ALA A 86 22.22 -8.70 1.40
CA ALA A 86 23.66 -8.46 1.47
C ALA A 86 24.35 -9.49 2.38
N ALA A 87 23.81 -9.72 3.58
CA ALA A 87 24.35 -10.72 4.51
C ALA A 87 24.37 -12.12 3.89
N TYR A 88 23.26 -12.55 3.27
CA TYR A 88 23.18 -13.82 2.55
C TYR A 88 24.23 -13.91 1.43
N ALA A 89 24.35 -12.87 0.61
CA ALA A 89 25.31 -12.85 -0.48
C ALA A 89 26.76 -12.96 0.02
N ASP A 90 27.09 -12.31 1.14
CA ASP A 90 28.42 -12.38 1.75
C ASP A 90 28.70 -13.76 2.36
N GLU A 91 27.71 -14.39 3.00
CA GLU A 91 27.85 -15.76 3.51
C GLU A 91 28.03 -16.79 2.38
N VAL A 92 27.35 -16.63 1.25
CA VAL A 92 27.55 -17.47 0.06
C VAL A 92 28.95 -17.28 -0.53
N ARG A 93 29.38 -16.03 -0.72
CA ARG A 93 30.71 -15.71 -1.28
C ARG A 93 31.85 -16.20 -0.39
N SER A 94 31.68 -16.09 0.93
CA SER A 94 32.65 -16.56 1.93
C SER A 94 32.54 -18.04 2.26
N ARG A 95 31.62 -18.77 1.61
CA ARG A 95 31.34 -20.20 1.86
C ARG A 95 30.92 -20.53 3.30
N LYS A 96 30.40 -19.55 4.04
CA LYS A 96 29.76 -19.77 5.36
C LYS A 96 28.38 -20.40 5.21
N PHE A 97 27.67 -20.05 4.15
CA PHE A 97 26.39 -20.66 3.79
C PHE A 97 26.50 -21.42 2.45
N PRO A 98 25.87 -22.61 2.33
CA PRO A 98 25.25 -23.39 3.39
C PRO A 98 26.28 -23.98 4.36
N ALA A 99 25.96 -24.01 5.64
CA ALA A 99 26.67 -24.82 6.64
C ALA A 99 26.10 -26.25 6.70
N ASP A 100 26.77 -27.17 7.38
CA ASP A 100 26.36 -28.58 7.48
C ASP A 100 24.90 -28.77 7.92
N GLU A 101 24.39 -27.94 8.83
CA GLU A 101 23.00 -27.97 9.30
C GLU A 101 21.96 -27.67 8.22
N HIS A 102 22.37 -26.96 7.16
CA HIS A 102 21.53 -26.61 6.02
C HIS A 102 21.59 -27.67 4.90
N THR A 103 22.31 -28.78 5.13
CA THR A 103 22.50 -29.84 4.13
C THR A 103 21.82 -31.14 4.55
N PHE A 104 21.22 -31.85 3.59
CA PHE A 104 20.72 -33.19 3.83
C PHE A 104 21.88 -34.18 3.92
N LYS A 105 21.90 -34.96 4.99
CA LYS A 105 22.85 -36.07 5.16
C LYS A 105 22.33 -37.32 4.47
N ARG A 106 23.24 -38.15 3.94
CA ARG A 106 22.88 -39.48 3.46
C ARG A 106 22.22 -40.24 4.60
N ARG A 107 20.97 -40.68 4.39
CA ARG A 107 20.31 -41.60 5.32
C ARG A 107 21.04 -42.95 5.22
N PRO A 108 21.37 -43.61 6.35
CA PRO A 108 21.99 -44.93 6.34
C PRO A 108 21.14 -45.96 5.60
#